data_AF-A0A1W0WJZ4-F1
#
_entry.id   AF-A0A1W0WJZ4-F1
#
_cell.length_a   1.000
_cell.length_b   1.000
_cell.length_c   1.000
_cell.angle_alpha   90.00
_cell.angle_beta   90.00
_cell.angle_gamma   90.00
#
_symmetry.space_group_name_H-M   'P 1'
#
loop_
_entity.id
_entity.type
_entity.pdbx_description
1 polymer ?
#
loop_
_entity_poly.entity_id
_entity_poly.type
_entity_poly.pdbx_seq_one_letter_code
_entity_poly.pdbx_strand_id
1 'polypeptide(L)'
;MKTVFVSVCAIFLPACLAIPGLIDLGQSLSDKTIYPEIKGNFRIEANIISMENPRGTTWNYMPCDVVPGNCDPKITVAIDYATPNNDFGKDSVPYSRYVQVFEGSGMTHVDINKIVSKDVCNHSTRKINVRVRALDRDTLSDDTIDHFNCLILTTDPPAENEGSAQWSAIKTCVGHNSSHKIMWKYRWFFVPDNDCKEIAGSSGIIRQLIPFLGK
;
A
#
# COMPACT_ATOMS: atom_id res chain seq x y z
N MET A 1 38.86 16.91 45.80
CA MET A 1 38.72 16.04 44.60
C MET A 1 38.07 16.85 43.50
N LYS A 2 38.73 17.02 42.34
CA LYS A 2 38.21 17.79 41.20
C LYS A 2 37.46 16.84 40.26
N THR A 3 36.16 17.05 40.10
CA THR A 3 35.30 16.28 39.20
C THR A 3 35.48 16.79 37.78
N VAL A 4 35.99 15.93 36.88
CA VAL A 4 36.17 16.24 35.45
C VAL A 4 34.87 15.91 34.72
N PHE A 5 34.20 16.92 34.18
CA PHE A 5 33.05 16.75 33.28
C PHE A 5 33.58 16.38 31.88
N VAL A 6 33.35 15.14 31.46
CA VAL A 6 33.60 14.69 30.09
C VAL A 6 32.38 15.07 29.25
N SER A 7 32.55 16.07 28.39
CA SER A 7 31.53 16.51 27.43
C SER A 7 31.49 15.50 26.27
N VAL A 8 30.42 14.71 26.19
CA VAL A 8 30.19 13.77 25.10
C VAL A 8 29.69 14.55 23.89
N CYS A 9 30.58 14.70 22.91
CA CYS A 9 30.27 15.31 21.61
C CYS A 9 29.32 14.37 20.84
N ALA A 10 28.04 14.72 20.78
CA ALA A 10 27.04 13.99 20.00
C ALA A 10 27.34 14.20 18.50
N ILE A 11 27.91 13.17 17.86
CA ILE A 11 28.11 13.12 16.41
C ILE A 11 26.71 13.02 15.79
N PHE A 12 26.24 14.11 15.19
CA PHE A 12 25.06 14.12 14.33
C PHE A 12 25.35 13.19 13.14
N LEU A 13 24.81 11.97 13.17
CA LEU A 13 24.78 11.10 12.01
C LEU A 13 23.95 11.80 10.92
N PRO A 14 24.50 12.03 9.72
CA PRO A 14 23.74 12.58 8.62
C PRO A 14 22.60 11.61 8.32
N ALA A 15 21.36 12.09 8.46
CA ALA A 15 20.21 11.35 7.99
C ALA A 15 20.43 11.08 6.49
N CYS A 16 20.67 9.82 6.13
CA CYS A 16 20.72 9.39 4.74
C CYS A 16 19.34 9.61 4.13
N LEU A 17 19.08 10.81 3.62
CA LEU A 17 17.93 11.10 2.79
C LEU A 17 18.14 10.36 1.48
N ALA A 18 17.29 9.36 1.20
CA ALA A 18 17.29 8.65 -0.08
C ALA A 18 17.05 9.69 -1.19
N ILE A 19 18.03 9.86 -2.06
CA ILE A 19 17.90 10.75 -3.23
C ILE A 19 17.06 9.97 -4.24
N PRO A 20 15.87 10.47 -4.64
CA PRO A 20 15.05 9.79 -5.64
C PRO A 20 15.81 9.66 -6.96
N GLY A 21 15.57 8.57 -7.68
CA GLY A 21 16.18 8.37 -8.99
C GLY A 21 15.75 9.44 -9.99
N LEU A 22 16.52 9.62 -11.06
CA LEU A 22 16.17 10.59 -12.13
C LEU A 22 14.82 10.26 -12.79
N ILE A 23 14.46 8.98 -12.86
CA ILE A 23 13.18 8.52 -13.43
C ILE A 23 12.01 8.95 -12.55
N ASP A 24 12.10 8.73 -11.23
CA ASP A 24 11.07 9.12 -10.26
C ASP A 24 10.84 10.64 -10.26
N LEU A 25 11.93 11.40 -10.38
CA LEU A 25 11.87 12.85 -10.49
C LEU A 25 11.15 13.28 -11.78
N GLY A 26 11.49 12.67 -12.92
CA GLY A 26 10.82 12.94 -14.20
C GLY A 26 9.33 12.63 -14.15
N GLN A 27 8.94 11.51 -13.54
CA GLN A 27 7.53 11.15 -13.35
C GLN A 27 6.81 12.13 -12.44
N SER A 28 7.42 12.56 -11.32
CA SER A 28 6.85 13.56 -10.42
C SER A 28 6.62 14.91 -11.09
N LEU A 29 7.56 15.34 -11.95
CA LEU A 29 7.41 16.57 -12.74
C LEU A 29 6.28 16.44 -13.76
N SER A 30 6.14 15.28 -14.41
CA SER A 30 5.02 15.00 -15.31
C SER A 30 3.68 14.98 -14.57
N ASP A 31 3.61 14.32 -13.42
CA ASP A 31 2.40 14.27 -12.59
C ASP A 31 1.93 15.67 -12.18
N LYS A 32 2.86 16.60 -11.94
CA LYS A 32 2.54 17.99 -11.55
C LYS A 32 1.77 18.74 -12.64
N THR A 33 1.98 18.41 -13.92
CA THR A 33 1.29 19.07 -15.03
C THR A 33 -0.06 18.44 -15.34
N ILE A 34 -0.24 17.15 -15.00
CA ILE A 34 -1.44 16.37 -15.34
C ILE A 34 -2.44 16.35 -14.19
N TYR A 35 -1.98 16.13 -12.95
CA TYR A 35 -2.83 15.82 -11.81
C TYR A 35 -2.93 17.00 -10.84
N PRO A 36 -4.16 17.47 -10.50
CA PRO A 36 -4.33 18.55 -9.53
C PRO A 36 -3.83 18.14 -8.14
N GLU A 37 -3.34 19.12 -7.37
CA GLU A 37 -2.91 18.88 -6.00
C GLU A 37 -4.10 18.97 -5.05
N ILE A 38 -4.32 17.90 -4.30
CA ILE A 38 -5.28 17.85 -3.21
C ILE A 38 -4.53 18.15 -1.92
N LYS A 39 -5.07 19.06 -1.10
CA LYS A 39 -4.50 19.47 0.19
C LYS A 39 -5.56 19.30 1.28
N GLY A 40 -5.14 18.89 2.47
CA GLY A 40 -5.99 18.88 3.65
C GLY A 40 -5.92 17.57 4.42
N ASN A 41 -6.99 17.27 5.15
CA ASN A 41 -7.17 16.07 5.94
C ASN A 41 -8.12 15.13 5.21
N PHE A 42 -7.64 13.96 4.77
CA PHE A 42 -8.46 13.00 4.04
C PHE A 42 -8.16 11.57 4.46
N ARG A 43 -9.19 10.72 4.39
CA ARG A 43 -9.09 9.27 4.59
C ARG A 43 -9.19 8.58 3.25
N ILE A 44 -8.28 7.64 3.02
CA ILE A 44 -8.31 6.73 1.87
C ILE A 44 -8.68 5.35 2.39
N GLU A 45 -9.64 4.71 1.75
CA GLU A 45 -10.02 3.33 1.99
C GLU A 45 -9.82 2.53 0.71
N ALA A 46 -9.03 1.46 0.79
CA ALA A 46 -8.82 0.52 -0.30
C ALA A 46 -9.41 -0.83 0.10
N ASN A 47 -10.37 -1.34 -0.66
CA ASN A 47 -10.90 -2.69 -0.53
C ASN A 47 -10.15 -3.61 -1.50
N ILE A 48 -9.37 -4.53 -0.95
CA ILE A 48 -8.69 -5.59 -1.68
C ILE A 48 -9.66 -6.76 -1.77
N ILE A 49 -10.19 -7.01 -2.97
CA ILE A 49 -11.29 -7.96 -3.18
C ILE A 49 -10.73 -9.36 -3.35
N SER A 50 -9.83 -9.55 -4.31
CA SER A 50 -9.24 -10.85 -4.61
C SER A 50 -7.87 -10.72 -5.25
N MET A 51 -7.12 -11.83 -5.21
CA MET A 51 -5.88 -12.01 -5.95
C MET A 51 -6.00 -13.23 -6.86
N GLU A 52 -5.53 -13.09 -8.10
CA GLU A 52 -5.42 -14.17 -9.08
C GLU A 52 -3.94 -14.42 -9.41
N ASN A 53 -3.50 -15.66 -9.24
CA ASN A 53 -2.24 -16.21 -9.72
C ASN A 53 -2.53 -17.55 -10.43
N PRO A 54 -3.14 -17.53 -11.63
CA PRO A 54 -3.65 -18.73 -12.29
C PRO A 54 -2.55 -19.73 -12.68
N ARG A 55 -1.30 -19.29 -12.72
CA ARG A 55 -0.15 -20.14 -13.08
C ARG A 55 0.56 -20.73 -11.86
N GLY A 56 0.22 -20.29 -10.65
CA GLY A 56 0.93 -20.70 -9.44
C GLY A 56 2.42 -20.34 -9.49
N THR A 57 2.74 -19.15 -10.04
CA THR A 57 4.12 -18.72 -10.27
C THR A 57 4.53 -17.54 -9.41
N THR A 58 5.83 -17.42 -9.16
CA THR A 58 6.47 -16.27 -8.55
C THR A 58 6.74 -15.15 -9.57
N TRP A 59 7.29 -14.03 -9.13
CA TRP A 59 7.67 -12.89 -9.97
C TRP A 59 8.63 -13.31 -11.10
N ASN A 60 9.45 -14.32 -10.88
CA ASN A 60 10.44 -14.82 -11.85
C ASN A 60 9.90 -15.93 -12.76
N TYR A 61 8.58 -16.15 -12.81
CA TYR A 61 7.92 -17.25 -13.55
C TYR A 61 8.28 -18.66 -13.05
N MET A 62 8.91 -18.78 -11.89
CA MET A 62 9.15 -20.07 -11.25
C MET A 62 7.85 -20.53 -10.59
N PRO A 63 7.51 -21.83 -10.58
CA PRO A 63 6.45 -22.35 -9.73
C PRO A 63 6.69 -21.93 -8.28
N CYS A 64 5.62 -21.61 -7.55
CA CYS A 64 5.63 -21.39 -6.10
C CYS A 64 6.17 -22.65 -5.39
N ASP A 65 5.36 -23.71 -5.37
CA ASP A 65 5.80 -25.05 -4.97
C ASP A 65 6.23 -25.94 -6.14
N VAL A 66 7.21 -26.82 -5.93
CA VAL A 66 7.68 -27.76 -6.98
C VAL A 66 6.59 -28.78 -7.37
N VAL A 67 5.79 -29.26 -6.41
CA VAL A 67 4.66 -30.19 -6.62
C VAL A 67 3.64 -29.97 -5.49
N PRO A 68 2.36 -29.59 -5.74
CA PRO A 68 1.64 -29.54 -7.02
C PRO A 68 1.62 -28.17 -7.74
N GLY A 69 2.49 -27.21 -7.39
CA GLY A 69 2.52 -25.90 -8.06
C GLY A 69 1.49 -24.90 -7.55
N ASN A 70 0.93 -25.12 -6.36
CA ASN A 70 0.13 -24.11 -5.68
C ASN A 70 1.05 -23.13 -4.93
N CYS A 71 0.49 -22.03 -4.45
CA CYS A 71 1.20 -21.08 -3.60
C CYS A 71 0.58 -21.05 -2.20
N ASP A 72 1.36 -20.64 -1.21
CA ASP A 72 0.97 -20.25 0.14
C ASP A 72 0.93 -18.72 0.27
N PRO A 73 -0.09 -18.04 -0.30
CA PRO A 73 -0.05 -16.60 -0.45
C PRO A 73 -0.18 -15.86 0.88
N LYS A 74 0.78 -14.98 1.14
CA LYS A 74 0.77 -13.95 2.18
C LYS A 74 0.68 -12.57 1.52
N ILE A 75 -0.44 -11.89 1.73
CA ILE A 75 -0.77 -10.63 1.04
C ILE A 75 -0.75 -9.51 2.06
N THR A 76 0.08 -8.50 1.77
CA THR A 76 0.27 -7.33 2.61
C THR A 76 0.05 -6.06 1.81
N VAL A 77 -0.50 -5.02 2.44
CA VAL A 77 -0.91 -3.78 1.75
C VAL A 77 -0.46 -2.53 2.49
N ALA A 78 -0.06 -1.52 1.73
CA ALA A 78 0.19 -0.18 2.23
C ALA A 78 -0.43 0.90 1.30
N ILE A 79 -0.93 1.98 1.90
CA ILE A 79 -1.35 3.18 1.18
C ILE A 79 -0.22 4.21 1.24
N ASP A 80 0.35 4.52 0.07
CA ASP A 80 1.45 5.46 -0.10
C ASP A 80 0.98 6.74 -0.81
N TYR A 81 0.86 7.83 -0.04
CA TYR A 81 0.52 9.15 -0.57
C TYR A 81 1.75 10.05 -0.76
N ALA A 82 2.90 9.67 -0.19
CA ALA A 82 4.07 10.53 -0.06
C ALA A 82 5.08 10.29 -1.18
N THR A 83 5.27 9.02 -1.55
CA THR A 83 6.28 8.59 -2.54
C THR A 83 5.67 7.63 -3.57
N PRO A 84 4.52 7.96 -4.19
CA PRO A 84 3.76 7.02 -5.01
C PRO A 84 4.51 6.50 -6.25
N ASN A 85 5.54 7.22 -6.70
CA ASN A 85 6.37 6.87 -7.86
C ASN A 85 7.60 6.04 -7.51
N ASN A 86 8.04 6.07 -6.25
CA ASN A 86 9.27 5.41 -5.86
C ASN A 86 9.10 3.89 -5.87
N ASP A 87 10.23 3.19 -5.99
CA ASP A 87 10.29 1.73 -5.92
C ASP A 87 9.78 1.17 -4.59
N PHE A 88 9.40 -0.11 -4.59
CA PHE A 88 8.89 -0.80 -3.39
C PHE A 88 9.95 -0.88 -2.27
N GLY A 89 9.46 -0.93 -1.03
CA GLY A 89 10.31 -1.16 0.13
C GLY A 89 10.93 0.14 0.65
N LYS A 90 12.25 0.19 0.77
CA LYS A 90 12.95 1.27 1.48
C LYS A 90 12.77 2.64 0.81
N ASP A 91 12.65 2.68 -0.51
CA ASP A 91 12.55 3.92 -1.28
C ASP A 91 11.13 4.52 -1.24
N SER A 92 10.15 3.75 -0.76
CA SER A 92 8.77 4.19 -0.53
C SER A 92 8.29 3.88 0.88
N VAL A 93 7.38 2.91 1.03
CA VAL A 93 6.89 2.44 2.31
C VAL A 93 7.68 1.17 2.70
N PRO A 94 8.39 1.16 3.83
CA PRO A 94 9.05 -0.04 4.32
C PRO A 94 8.04 -1.18 4.57
N TYR A 95 8.41 -2.42 4.24
CA TYR A 95 7.51 -3.58 4.38
C TYR A 95 7.01 -3.81 5.80
N SER A 96 7.73 -3.36 6.83
CA SER A 96 7.30 -3.41 8.23
C SER A 96 6.06 -2.56 8.52
N ARG A 97 5.69 -1.64 7.62
CA ARG A 97 4.49 -0.78 7.73
C ARG A 97 3.31 -1.29 6.89
N TYR A 98 3.46 -2.42 6.21
CA TYR A 98 2.37 -3.04 5.48
C TYR A 98 1.47 -3.80 6.43
N VAL A 99 0.17 -3.81 6.14
CA VAL A 99 -0.83 -4.57 6.89
C VAL A 99 -1.08 -5.88 6.17
N GLN A 100 -0.96 -7.00 6.87
CA GLN A 100 -1.39 -8.29 6.35
C GLN A 100 -2.90 -8.33 6.20
N VAL A 101 -3.39 -8.55 4.98
CA VAL A 101 -4.82 -8.67 4.67
C VAL A 101 -5.24 -10.12 4.44
N PHE A 102 -4.29 -10.98 4.09
CA PHE A 102 -4.55 -12.39 3.85
C PHE A 102 -3.31 -13.25 4.12
N GLU A 103 -3.55 -14.47 4.59
CA GLU A 103 -2.57 -15.55 4.65
C GLU A 103 -3.34 -16.87 4.44
N GLY A 104 -2.85 -17.73 3.55
CA GLY A 104 -3.46 -19.01 3.22
C GLY A 104 -2.44 -19.99 2.65
N SER A 105 -2.91 -21.19 2.29
CA SER A 105 -2.06 -22.26 1.78
C SER A 105 -2.70 -23.00 0.62
N GLY A 106 -1.88 -23.38 -0.37
CA GLY A 106 -2.29 -24.20 -1.51
C GLY A 106 -3.29 -23.54 -2.46
N MET A 107 -3.17 -22.22 -2.72
CA MET A 107 -4.14 -21.43 -3.48
C MET A 107 -3.52 -20.71 -4.69
N THR A 108 -4.25 -20.70 -5.80
CA THR A 108 -3.95 -19.89 -7.01
C THR A 108 -4.94 -18.74 -7.20
N HIS A 109 -6.08 -18.78 -6.50
CA HIS A 109 -7.07 -17.72 -6.41
C HIS A 109 -7.43 -17.50 -4.95
N VAL A 110 -7.54 -16.25 -4.54
CA VAL A 110 -7.82 -15.89 -3.15
C VAL A 110 -8.90 -14.81 -3.09
N ASP A 111 -9.97 -15.10 -2.34
CA ASP A 111 -10.97 -14.10 -1.95
C ASP A 111 -10.56 -13.45 -0.63
N ILE A 112 -10.25 -12.16 -0.67
CA ILE A 112 -9.68 -11.40 0.45
C ILE A 112 -10.77 -10.55 1.11
N ASN A 113 -11.44 -9.72 0.31
CA ASN A 113 -12.45 -8.73 0.69
C ASN A 113 -12.13 -8.00 2.02
N LYS A 114 -10.92 -7.43 2.10
CA LYS A 114 -10.45 -6.64 3.25
C LYS A 114 -10.28 -5.18 2.89
N ILE A 115 -10.75 -4.31 3.77
CA ILE A 115 -10.56 -2.86 3.67
C ILE A 115 -9.35 -2.46 4.50
N VAL A 116 -8.44 -1.72 3.88
CA VAL A 116 -7.32 -1.04 4.54
C VAL A 116 -7.56 0.45 4.44
N SER A 117 -7.38 1.16 5.55
CA SER A 117 -7.58 2.61 5.61
C SER A 117 -6.29 3.34 5.97
N LYS A 118 -6.18 4.60 5.52
CA LYS A 118 -5.12 5.50 5.96
C LYS A 118 -5.62 6.93 5.95
N ASP A 119 -5.35 7.63 7.05
CA ASP A 119 -5.58 9.06 7.15
C ASP A 119 -4.31 9.80 6.74
N VAL A 120 -4.51 10.89 6.01
CA VAL A 120 -3.47 11.81 5.57
C VAL A 120 -3.79 13.15 6.18
N CYS A 121 -2.97 13.59 7.14
CA CYS A 121 -3.27 14.75 7.97
C CYS A 121 -2.38 15.93 7.61
N ASN A 122 -2.98 17.01 7.11
CA ASN A 122 -2.32 18.26 6.73
C ASN A 122 -1.18 18.06 5.72
N HIS A 123 -1.40 17.17 4.76
CA HIS A 123 -0.48 16.94 3.65
C HIS A 123 -1.14 17.28 2.32
N SER A 124 -0.32 17.27 1.28
CA SER A 124 -0.79 17.33 -0.09
C SER A 124 -0.36 16.11 -0.89
N THR A 125 -1.17 15.75 -1.88
CA THR A 125 -0.83 14.69 -2.81
C THR A 125 -1.45 14.97 -4.18
N ARG A 126 -0.81 14.43 -5.21
CA ARG A 126 -1.31 14.41 -6.60
C ARG A 126 -1.66 13.01 -7.06
N LYS A 127 -1.21 12.01 -6.32
CA LYS A 127 -1.30 10.60 -6.68
C LYS A 127 -1.08 9.77 -5.44
N ILE A 128 -1.90 8.74 -5.27
CA ILE A 128 -1.74 7.77 -4.19
C ILE A 128 -1.51 6.42 -4.84
N ASN A 129 -0.62 5.64 -4.25
CA ASN A 129 -0.34 4.28 -4.67
C ASN A 129 -0.76 3.32 -3.56
N VAL A 130 -1.80 2.52 -3.83
CA VAL A 130 -2.14 1.37 -2.99
C VAL A 130 -1.21 0.23 -3.40
N ARG A 131 -0.18 0.05 -2.59
CA ARG A 131 0.89 -0.93 -2.80
C ARG A 131 0.45 -2.26 -2.22
N VAL A 132 0.37 -3.30 -3.06
CA VAL A 132 0.10 -4.67 -2.62
C VAL A 132 1.34 -5.50 -2.85
N ARG A 133 1.77 -6.25 -1.83
CA ARG A 133 2.88 -7.20 -1.90
C ARG A 133 2.33 -8.58 -1.60
N ALA A 134 2.47 -9.49 -2.57
CA ALA A 134 2.11 -10.89 -2.42
C ALA A 134 3.38 -11.74 -2.37
N LEU A 135 3.45 -12.58 -1.35
CA LEU A 135 4.53 -13.54 -1.15
C LEU A 135 3.98 -14.95 -1.12
N ASP A 136 4.81 -15.88 -1.54
CA ASP A 136 4.66 -17.30 -1.30
C ASP A 136 5.43 -17.64 -0.03
N ARG A 137 4.78 -18.29 0.94
CA ARG A 137 5.37 -18.51 2.26
C ARG A 137 5.95 -19.91 2.35
N ASP A 138 7.27 -19.99 2.31
CA ASP A 138 8.01 -21.23 2.54
C ASP A 138 8.51 -21.39 3.98
N THR A 139 8.96 -22.59 4.29
CA THR A 139 9.59 -22.91 5.59
C THR A 139 10.92 -22.15 5.80
N LEU A 140 11.64 -21.83 4.72
CA LEU A 140 13.00 -21.25 4.80
C LEU A 140 13.05 -19.77 4.43
N SER A 141 12.34 -19.34 3.39
CA SER A 141 12.35 -17.95 2.92
C SER A 141 11.10 -17.66 2.11
N ASP A 142 10.39 -16.57 2.43
CA ASP A 142 9.25 -16.13 1.62
C ASP A 142 9.72 -15.75 0.20
N ASP A 143 9.12 -16.36 -0.82
CA ASP A 143 9.34 -16.03 -2.22
C ASP A 143 8.38 -14.94 -2.70
N THR A 144 8.83 -14.07 -3.60
CA THR A 144 7.97 -12.97 -4.07
C THR A 144 7.06 -13.44 -5.20
N ILE A 145 5.74 -13.41 -4.99
CA ILE A 145 4.77 -13.63 -6.07
C ILE A 145 4.72 -12.40 -6.96
N ASP A 146 4.38 -11.24 -6.40
CA ASP A 146 4.39 -9.98 -7.15
C ASP A 146 4.33 -8.73 -6.27
N HIS A 147 4.57 -7.58 -6.91
CA HIS A 147 4.36 -6.24 -6.38
C HIS A 147 3.37 -5.49 -7.28
N PHE A 148 2.27 -5.02 -6.72
CA PHE A 148 1.20 -4.36 -7.46
C PHE A 148 1.09 -2.88 -7.09
N ASN A 149 1.17 -2.01 -8.10
CA ASN A 149 1.00 -0.56 -7.95
C ASN A 149 -0.41 -0.14 -8.37
N CYS A 150 -1.29 0.09 -7.40
CA CYS A 150 -2.70 0.35 -7.67
C CYS A 150 -3.01 1.83 -7.42
N LEU A 151 -3.01 2.61 -8.51
CA LEU A 151 -3.00 4.07 -8.43
C LEU A 151 -4.40 4.66 -8.25
N ILE A 152 -4.50 5.63 -7.33
CA ILE A 152 -5.60 6.58 -7.20
C ILE A 152 -5.10 7.92 -7.70
N LEU A 153 -5.77 8.47 -8.70
CA LEU A 153 -5.39 9.73 -9.34
C LEU A 153 -6.34 10.84 -8.90
N THR A 154 -5.83 12.05 -8.68
CA THR A 154 -6.62 13.19 -8.21
C THR A 154 -7.57 13.77 -9.25
N THR A 155 -7.62 13.22 -10.46
CA THR A 155 -8.71 13.49 -11.42
C THR A 155 -10.07 13.03 -10.90
N ASP A 156 -10.08 12.10 -9.95
CA ASP A 156 -11.25 11.67 -9.18
C ASP A 156 -11.09 12.18 -7.74
N PRO A 157 -11.47 13.43 -7.44
CA PRO A 157 -11.16 14.07 -6.17
C PRO A 157 -11.85 13.37 -4.98
N PRO A 158 -11.33 13.54 -3.75
CA PRO A 158 -12.00 13.02 -2.56
C PRO A 158 -13.39 13.63 -2.40
N ALA A 159 -14.33 12.82 -1.92
CA ALA A 159 -15.67 13.30 -1.58
C ALA A 159 -15.62 14.25 -0.36
N GLU A 160 -16.66 15.05 -0.19
CA GLU A 160 -16.73 16.03 0.91
C GLU A 160 -16.69 15.39 2.31
N ASN A 161 -17.20 14.16 2.44
CA ASN A 161 -17.26 13.43 3.71
C ASN A 161 -17.50 11.91 3.47
N GLU A 162 -17.46 11.11 4.54
CA GLU A 162 -17.67 9.64 4.48
C GLU A 162 -19.03 9.25 3.89
N GLY A 163 -20.08 10.05 4.14
CA GLY A 163 -21.45 9.76 3.70
C GLY A 163 -21.68 9.97 2.21
N SER A 164 -20.98 10.94 1.60
CA SER A 164 -21.03 11.18 0.14
C SER A 164 -20.02 10.33 -0.63
N ALA A 165 -19.04 9.72 0.06
CA ALA A 165 -18.00 8.91 -0.55
C ALA A 165 -18.52 7.59 -1.14
N GLN A 166 -18.56 7.52 -2.48
CA GLN A 166 -18.89 6.30 -3.20
C GLN A 166 -17.64 5.44 -3.41
N TRP A 167 -17.82 4.12 -3.37
CA TRP A 167 -16.80 3.20 -3.85
C TRP A 167 -16.62 3.35 -5.36
N SER A 168 -15.37 3.36 -5.82
CA SER A 168 -15.03 3.27 -7.23
C SER A 168 -15.62 1.98 -7.85
N ALA A 169 -15.70 1.95 -9.18
CA ALA A 169 -15.82 0.69 -9.89
C ALA A 169 -14.68 -0.27 -9.49
N ILE A 170 -14.92 -1.58 -9.63
CA ILE A 170 -13.87 -2.58 -9.44
C ILE A 170 -12.80 -2.35 -10.50
N LYS A 171 -11.57 -2.23 -10.05
CA LYS A 171 -10.37 -2.04 -10.87
C LYS A 171 -9.52 -3.30 -10.80
N THR A 172 -8.78 -3.54 -11.88
CA THR A 172 -7.76 -4.58 -11.93
C THR A 172 -6.40 -3.91 -11.87
N CYS A 173 -5.59 -4.32 -10.90
CA CYS A 173 -4.21 -3.94 -10.76
C CYS A 173 -3.35 -5.11 -11.19
N VAL A 174 -2.50 -4.88 -12.17
CA VAL A 174 -1.80 -5.94 -12.88
C VAL A 174 -0.36 -6.01 -12.35
N GLY A 175 0.09 -7.23 -12.02
CA GLY A 175 1.46 -7.48 -11.58
C GLY A 175 2.45 -7.32 -12.73
N HIS A 176 3.75 -7.46 -12.44
CA HIS A 176 4.81 -7.25 -13.43
C HIS A 176 4.65 -8.08 -14.70
N ASN A 177 4.21 -9.33 -14.54
CA ASN A 177 4.11 -10.29 -15.62
C ASN A 177 2.74 -10.32 -16.30
N SER A 178 1.83 -9.43 -15.93
CA SER A 178 0.44 -9.38 -16.39
C SER A 178 -0.45 -10.60 -16.10
N SER A 179 0.13 -11.73 -15.70
CA SER A 179 -0.59 -12.93 -15.26
C SER A 179 -1.20 -12.77 -13.88
N HIS A 180 -0.49 -12.10 -12.97
CA HIS A 180 -0.97 -11.87 -11.61
C HIS A 180 -1.85 -10.63 -11.57
N LYS A 181 -2.95 -10.71 -10.82
CA LYS A 181 -3.91 -9.62 -10.72
C LYS A 181 -4.39 -9.43 -9.30
N ILE A 182 -4.63 -8.18 -8.94
CA ILE A 182 -5.39 -7.77 -7.77
C ILE A 182 -6.67 -7.09 -8.24
N MET A 183 -7.82 -7.62 -7.82
CA MET A 183 -9.10 -6.94 -7.97
C MET A 183 -9.33 -6.07 -6.74
N TRP A 184 -9.61 -4.79 -6.95
CA TRP A 184 -9.74 -3.84 -5.85
C TRP A 184 -10.70 -2.72 -6.20
N LYS A 185 -11.10 -1.96 -5.18
CA LYS A 185 -11.82 -0.69 -5.34
C LYS A 185 -11.40 0.24 -4.21
N TYR A 186 -11.62 1.53 -4.37
CA TYR A 186 -11.30 2.51 -3.34
C TYR A 186 -12.43 3.50 -3.14
N ARG A 187 -12.39 4.21 -2.02
CA ARG A 187 -13.07 5.48 -1.83
C ARG A 187 -12.19 6.37 -0.98
N TRP A 188 -12.35 7.67 -1.10
CA TRP A 188 -11.63 8.62 -0.28
C TRP A 188 -12.43 9.90 -0.11
N PHE A 189 -12.23 10.53 1.04
CA PHE A 189 -13.04 11.66 1.47
C PHE A 189 -12.29 12.52 2.47
N PHE A 190 -12.67 13.79 2.55
CA PHE A 190 -12.16 14.68 3.58
C PHE A 190 -12.65 14.26 4.96
N VAL A 191 -11.78 14.40 5.97
CA VAL A 191 -12.09 14.15 7.38
C VAL A 191 -11.81 15.41 8.21
N PRO A 192 -12.60 15.68 9.25
CA PRO A 192 -12.30 16.77 10.19
C PRO A 192 -10.92 16.62 10.84
N ASP A 193 -10.26 17.74 11.13
CA ASP A 193 -8.92 17.79 11.72
C ASP A 193 -8.81 16.98 13.02
N ASN A 194 -9.86 17.01 13.85
CA ASN A 194 -9.93 16.27 15.13
C ASN A 194 -10.09 14.75 14.95
N ASP A 195 -10.53 14.30 13.78
CA ASP A 195 -10.75 12.89 13.47
C ASP A 195 -9.60 12.27 12.67
N CYS A 196 -8.69 13.11 12.15
CA CYS A 196 -7.55 12.67 11.36
C CYS A 196 -6.46 12.06 12.26
N LYS A 197 -6.13 10.78 12.03
CA LYS A 197 -5.12 10.05 12.81
C LYS A 197 -4.03 9.50 11.91
N GLU A 198 -2.93 10.23 11.82
CA GLU A 198 -1.75 9.76 11.10
C GLU A 198 -1.07 8.63 11.88
N ILE A 199 -1.32 7.39 11.46
CA ILE A 199 -0.69 6.20 12.02
C ILE A 199 0.49 5.83 11.13
N ALA A 200 1.61 5.44 11.73
CA ALA A 200 2.78 4.95 11.00
C ALA A 200 2.44 3.63 10.27
N GLY A 201 1.98 3.74 9.03
CA GLY A 201 1.55 2.60 8.20
C GLY A 201 0.16 2.82 7.63
N SER A 202 -0.47 1.73 7.19
CA SER A 202 -1.92 1.76 6.97
C SER A 202 -2.57 1.21 8.23
N SER A 203 -3.63 1.84 8.72
CA SER A 203 -4.42 1.24 9.78
C SER A 203 -5.36 0.25 9.10
N GLY A 204 -5.07 -1.03 9.27
CA GLY A 204 -6.10 -2.05 9.18
C GLY A 204 -7.03 -1.84 10.37
N ILE A 205 -7.86 -0.79 10.36
CA ILE A 205 -9.14 -0.94 11.06
C ILE A 205 -9.81 -2.04 10.25
N ILE A 206 -9.68 -3.28 10.72
CA ILE A 206 -10.48 -4.40 10.26
C ILE A 206 -11.90 -4.04 10.69
N ARG A 207 -12.54 -3.10 9.98
CA ARG A 207 -13.99 -3.08 9.84
C ARG A 207 -14.26 -4.34 9.04
N GLN A 208 -14.24 -5.50 9.71
CA GLN A 208 -14.96 -6.65 9.22
C GLN A 208 -16.33 -6.07 8.90
N LEU A 209 -16.71 -6.09 7.62
CA LEU A 209 -18.08 -5.80 7.22
C LEU A 209 -18.93 -6.71 8.09
N ILE A 210 -19.43 -6.19 9.21
CA ILE A 210 -20.50 -6.84 9.95
C ILE A 210 -21.61 -6.81 8.91
N PRO A 211 -22.02 -7.96 8.34
CA PRO A 211 -23.12 -7.95 7.42
C PRO A 211 -24.25 -7.29 8.18
N PHE A 212 -24.74 -6.15 7.69
CA PHE A 212 -25.97 -5.57 8.17
C PHE A 212 -27.05 -6.62 7.90
N LEU A 213 -27.26 -7.51 8.86
CA LEU A 213 -28.45 -8.32 8.99
C LEU A 213 -29.57 -7.35 9.36
N GLY A 214 -30.03 -6.60 8.36
CA GLY A 214 -31.32 -5.94 8.42
C GLY A 214 -32.39 -7.02 8.58
N LYS A 215 -33.19 -6.87 9.62
CA LYS A 215 -34.45 -7.60 9.79
C LYS A 215 -35.42 -7.25 8.66
#